data_AF-A0A2V9BU32-F1
#
_entry.id   AF-A0A2V9BU32-F1
#
_cell.length_a   1.000
_cell.length_b   1.000
_cell.length_c   1.000
_cell.angle_alpha   90.00
_cell.angle_beta   90.00
_cell.angle_gamma   90.00
#
_symmetry.space_group_name_H-M   'P 1'
#
loop_
_entity.id
_entity.type
_entity.pdbx_description
1 polymer ?
#
loop_
_entity_poly.entity_id
_entity_poly.type
_entity_poly.pdbx_seq_one_letter_code
_entity_poly.pdbx_strand_id
1 'polypeptide(L)'
;MILAFFEAGVASLSMDQTVVEQRRGDWMLLGGLTLITFVLHVAFYKGYGFFRDELYFIACSRHLAWGYVDQPPGVAVAAWASRHLLGDTLFAIRFAPMLFAAAQVLFTGLTARAMGGCRYAVLLACICVVAAPQYFGSYLNTDVFM
;
A
#
# COMPACT_ATOMS: atom_id res chain seq x y z
N MET A 1 -31.80 -33.90 -26.29
CA MET A 1 -30.36 -33.97 -25.97
C MET A 1 -29.61 -32.68 -26.34
N ILE A 2 -29.77 -32.14 -27.56
CA ILE A 2 -29.10 -30.89 -28.01
C ILE A 2 -29.51 -29.64 -27.19
N LEU A 3 -30.79 -29.48 -26.85
CA LEU A 3 -31.27 -28.35 -26.03
C LEU A 3 -30.67 -28.33 -24.61
N ALA A 4 -30.50 -29.49 -23.98
CA ALA A 4 -29.89 -29.59 -22.64
C ALA A 4 -28.39 -29.21 -22.66
N PHE A 5 -27.70 -29.51 -23.76
CA PHE A 5 -26.30 -29.12 -23.94
C PHE A 5 -26.15 -27.62 -24.20
N PHE A 6 -27.12 -27.00 -24.90
CA PHE A 6 -27.17 -25.57 -25.15
C PHE A 6 -27.43 -24.76 -23.86
N GLU A 7 -28.42 -25.16 -23.06
CA GLU A 7 -28.71 -24.56 -21.75
C GLU A 7 -27.50 -24.63 -20.81
N ALA A 8 -26.81 -25.78 -20.76
CA ALA A 8 -25.58 -25.95 -19.97
C ALA A 8 -24.45 -25.02 -20.44
N GLY A 9 -24.30 -24.82 -21.75
CA GLY A 9 -23.33 -23.88 -22.33
C GLY A 9 -23.63 -22.43 -21.94
N VAL A 10 -24.89 -22.00 -22.05
CA VAL A 10 -25.33 -20.63 -21.66
C VAL A 10 -25.15 -20.40 -20.15
N ALA A 11 -25.46 -21.39 -19.33
CA ALA A 11 -25.23 -21.32 -17.88
C ALA A 11 -23.74 -21.25 -17.52
N SER A 12 -22.86 -21.97 -18.25
CA SER A 12 -21.41 -21.90 -18.03
C SER A 12 -20.84 -20.54 -18.40
N LEU A 13 -21.34 -19.93 -19.48
CA LEU A 13 -20.93 -18.60 -19.93
C LEU A 13 -21.40 -17.52 -18.94
N SER A 14 -22.65 -17.58 -18.47
CA SER A 14 -23.15 -16.61 -17.48
C SER A 14 -22.42 -16.73 -16.15
N MET A 15 -22.10 -17.96 -15.71
CA MET A 15 -21.28 -18.21 -14.52
C MET A 15 -19.87 -17.59 -14.68
N ASP A 16 -19.20 -17.80 -15.82
CA ASP A 16 -17.88 -17.23 -16.07
C ASP A 16 -17.92 -15.69 -16.08
N GLN A 17 -18.93 -15.08 -16.72
CA GLN A 17 -19.13 -13.63 -16.71
C GLN A 17 -19.30 -13.07 -15.29
N THR A 18 -20.12 -13.72 -14.44
CA THR A 18 -20.30 -13.27 -13.05
C THR A 18 -19.02 -13.38 -12.22
N VAL A 19 -18.23 -14.45 -12.40
CA VAL A 19 -16.95 -14.64 -11.72
C VAL A 19 -15.92 -13.58 -12.15
N VAL A 20 -15.86 -13.25 -13.44
CA VAL A 20 -14.98 -12.21 -13.99
C VAL A 20 -15.37 -10.84 -13.45
N GLU A 21 -16.65 -10.50 -13.45
CA GLU A 21 -17.17 -9.23 -12.92
C GLU A 21 -16.92 -9.10 -11.41
N GLN A 22 -17.12 -10.20 -10.67
CA GLN A 22 -16.83 -10.26 -9.24
C GLN A 22 -15.34 -10.06 -8.94
N ARG A 23 -14.46 -10.71 -9.70
CA ARG A 23 -13.00 -10.50 -9.64
C ARG A 23 -12.65 -9.04 -9.93
N ARG A 24 -13.23 -8.43 -10.97
CA ARG A 24 -12.96 -7.04 -11.35
C ARG A 24 -13.36 -6.08 -10.24
N GLY A 25 -14.54 -6.29 -9.64
CA GLY A 25 -15.02 -5.49 -8.50
C GLY A 25 -14.09 -5.56 -7.28
N ASP A 26 -13.51 -6.72 -6.99
CA ASP A 26 -12.57 -6.88 -5.87
C ASP A 26 -11.25 -6.10 -6.12
N TRP A 27 -10.74 -6.13 -7.34
CA TRP A 27 -9.54 -5.36 -7.72
C TRP A 27 -9.81 -3.86 -7.68
N MET A 28 -10.99 -3.42 -8.11
CA MET A 28 -11.40 -2.02 -8.01
C MET A 28 -11.56 -1.57 -6.55
N LEU A 29 -12.08 -2.44 -5.68
CA LEU A 29 -12.17 -2.17 -4.23
C LEU A 29 -10.78 -2.03 -3.59
N LEU A 30 -9.88 -2.98 -3.85
CA LEU A 30 -8.51 -2.95 -3.33
C LEU A 30 -7.75 -1.73 -3.86
N GLY A 31 -7.86 -1.46 -5.16
CA GLY A 31 -7.26 -0.28 -5.79
C GLY A 31 -7.82 1.01 -5.20
N GLY A 32 -9.14 1.09 -5.00
CA GLY A 32 -9.82 2.23 -4.39
C GLY A 32 -9.38 2.49 -2.96
N LEU A 33 -9.33 1.46 -2.10
CA LEU A 33 -8.83 1.56 -0.73
C LEU A 33 -7.37 2.04 -0.70
N THR A 34 -6.53 1.43 -1.53
CA THR A 34 -5.10 1.81 -1.64
C THR A 34 -4.95 3.27 -2.04
N LEU A 35 -5.73 3.72 -3.04
CA LEU A 35 -5.71 5.09 -3.51
C LEU A 35 -6.21 6.08 -2.45
N ILE A 36 -7.30 5.75 -1.76
CA ILE A 36 -7.83 6.58 -0.67
C ILE A 36 -6.80 6.71 0.44
N THR A 37 -6.16 5.62 0.86
CA THR A 37 -5.10 5.66 1.86
C THR A 37 -3.94 6.55 1.41
N PHE A 38 -3.49 6.41 0.17
CA PHE A 38 -2.43 7.27 -0.38
C PHE A 38 -2.84 8.75 -0.38
N VAL A 39 -4.05 9.07 -0.85
CA VAL A 39 -4.57 10.45 -0.88
C VAL A 39 -4.70 11.03 0.52
N LEU A 40 -5.15 10.24 1.51
CA LEU A 40 -5.20 10.68 2.90
C LEU A 40 -3.80 11.03 3.42
N HIS A 41 -2.79 10.19 3.18
CA HIS A 41 -1.42 10.51 3.60
C HIS A 41 -0.86 11.74 2.88
N VAL A 42 -1.15 11.90 1.59
CA VAL A 42 -0.79 13.10 0.83
C VAL A 42 -1.54 14.34 1.33
N ALA A 43 -2.77 14.22 1.85
CA ALA A 43 -3.50 15.36 2.42
C ALA A 43 -2.93 15.78 3.79
N PHE A 44 -2.54 14.81 4.61
CA PHE A 44 -2.05 15.03 5.98
C PHE A 44 -0.52 15.14 6.10
N TYR A 45 0.21 15.21 4.98
CA TYR A 45 1.68 15.28 5.00
C TYR A 45 2.25 16.54 5.65
N LYS A 46 1.49 17.64 5.76
CA LYS A 46 1.93 18.92 6.32
C LYS A 46 1.92 18.91 7.85
N GLY A 47 2.78 18.08 8.45
CA GLY A 47 3.09 18.13 9.88
C GLY A 47 4.03 19.28 10.27
N TYR A 48 4.42 19.31 11.54
CA TYR A 48 5.21 20.37 12.23
C TYR A 48 6.65 20.62 11.73
N GLY A 49 7.05 20.11 10.57
CA GLY A 49 8.41 20.19 10.03
C GLY A 49 9.10 18.83 9.92
N PHE A 50 10.44 18.84 9.82
CA PHE A 50 11.24 17.61 9.77
C PHE A 50 11.26 16.92 11.13
N PHE A 51 10.95 15.62 11.13
CA PHE A 51 11.08 14.79 12.32
C PHE A 51 12.54 14.39 12.54
N ARG A 52 12.91 14.06 13.79
CA ARG A 52 14.30 13.69 14.13
C ARG A 52 14.80 12.52 13.28
N ASP A 53 13.94 11.53 13.08
CA ASP A 53 14.29 10.32 12.34
C ASP A 53 14.45 10.64 10.84
N GLU A 54 13.63 11.53 10.28
CA GLU A 54 13.75 12.03 8.90
C GLU A 54 15.12 12.66 8.63
N LEU A 55 15.64 13.46 9.58
CA LEU A 55 16.97 14.05 9.48
C LEU A 55 18.08 12.98 9.49
N TYR A 56 17.90 11.91 10.25
CA TYR A 56 18.81 10.76 10.27
C TYR A 56 18.80 10.03 8.92
N PHE A 57 17.64 9.85 8.30
CA PHE A 57 17.51 9.26 6.97
C PHE A 57 18.12 10.13 5.86
N ILE A 58 18.01 11.46 5.97
CA ILE A 58 18.71 12.38 5.05
C ILE A 58 20.23 12.19 5.18
N ALA A 59 20.76 12.12 6.40
CA ALA A 59 22.18 11.90 6.62
C ALA A 59 22.65 10.54 6.04
N CYS A 60 21.88 9.48 6.27
CA CYS A 60 22.15 8.15 5.71
C CYS A 60 22.07 8.15 4.17
N SER A 61 21.12 8.86 3.56
CA SER A 61 21.02 8.97 2.10
C SER A 61 22.24 9.63 1.45
N ARG A 62 23.00 10.46 2.18
CA ARG A 62 24.24 11.08 1.68
C ARG A 62 25.45 10.13 1.78
N HIS A 63 25.37 9.09 2.60
CA HIS A 63 26.47 8.19 2.90
C HIS A 63 26.10 6.72 2.72
N LEU A 64 25.44 6.36 1.62
CA LEU A 64 24.92 4.99 1.37
C LEU A 64 25.92 3.90 1.83
N ALA A 65 25.60 3.26 2.94
CA ALA A 65 26.33 2.13 3.48
C ALA A 65 25.44 0.89 3.40
N TRP A 66 26.06 -0.29 3.23
CA TRP A 66 25.35 -1.57 3.14
C TRP A 66 24.77 -2.06 4.47
N GLY A 67 25.01 -1.35 5.56
CA GLY A 67 24.40 -1.58 6.86
C GLY A 67 24.69 -0.43 7.80
N TYR A 68 23.64 0.15 8.39
CA TYR A 68 23.76 1.08 9.50
C TYR A 68 23.50 0.33 10.80
N VAL A 69 24.07 0.84 11.90
CA VAL A 69 23.98 0.23 13.24
C VAL A 69 22.52 0.00 13.66
N ASP A 70 21.62 0.90 13.26
CA ASP A 70 20.24 0.90 13.72
C ASP A 70 19.22 0.44 12.67
N GLN A 71 19.61 0.34 11.38
CA GLN A 71 18.65 0.10 10.31
C GLN A 71 19.22 -0.55 9.05
N PRO A 72 18.42 -1.39 8.37
CA PRO A 72 18.80 -1.97 7.09
C PRO A 72 18.97 -0.88 6.01
N PRO A 73 19.86 -1.07 5.02
CA PRO A 73 20.18 -0.07 4.01
C PRO A 73 18.99 0.31 3.11
N GLY A 74 17.92 -0.51 3.11
CA GLY A 74 16.72 -0.28 2.31
C GLY A 74 16.10 1.09 2.52
N VAL A 75 16.08 1.60 3.75
CA VAL A 75 15.51 2.93 4.02
C VAL A 75 16.39 4.06 3.49
N ALA A 76 17.72 3.92 3.58
CA ALA A 76 18.66 4.88 3.04
C ALA A 76 18.60 4.95 1.50
N VAL A 77 18.43 3.80 0.83
CA VAL A 77 18.23 3.72 -0.62
C VAL A 77 16.88 4.34 -1.02
N ALA A 78 15.80 4.05 -0.30
CA ALA A 78 14.49 4.65 -0.56
C ALA A 78 14.52 6.18 -0.41
N ALA A 79 15.16 6.70 0.65
CA ALA A 79 15.35 8.12 0.87
C ALA A 79 16.27 8.78 -0.19
N TRP A 80 17.31 8.08 -0.63
CA TRP A 80 18.17 8.56 -1.72
C TRP A 80 17.40 8.64 -3.04
N ALA A 81 16.66 7.60 -3.40
CA ALA A 81 15.87 7.55 -4.63
C ALA A 81 14.80 8.65 -4.64
N SER A 82 14.09 8.85 -3.53
CA SER A 82 13.06 9.86 -3.43
C SER A 82 13.62 11.29 -3.45
N ARG A 83 14.79 11.54 -2.84
CA ARG A 83 15.50 12.82 -2.98
C ARG A 83 16.01 13.07 -4.40
N HIS A 84 16.48 12.04 -5.09
CA HIS A 84 16.99 12.19 -6.46
C HIS A 84 15.86 12.46 -7.47
N LEU A 85 14.66 11.90 -7.23
CA LEU A 85 13.49 12.05 -8.10
C LEU A 85 12.69 13.34 -7.82
N LEU A 86 12.58 13.75 -6.55
CA LEU A 86 11.66 14.83 -6.11
C LEU A 86 12.37 16.01 -5.41
N GLY A 87 13.70 15.96 -5.26
CA GLY A 87 14.52 17.00 -4.65
C GLY A 87 14.60 16.97 -3.13
N ASP A 88 15.07 18.06 -2.52
CA ASP A 88 15.30 18.20 -1.07
C ASP A 88 14.08 18.79 -0.32
N THR A 89 12.87 18.36 -0.70
CA THR A 89 11.64 18.86 -0.08
C THR A 89 11.11 17.87 0.98
N LEU A 90 10.35 18.37 1.95
CA LEU A 90 9.67 17.53 2.95
C LEU A 90 8.77 16.47 2.30
N PHE A 91 8.17 16.83 1.15
CA PHE A 91 7.37 15.91 0.35
C PHE A 91 8.20 14.77 -0.23
N ALA A 92 9.39 15.05 -0.78
CA ALA A 92 10.27 14.03 -1.36
C ALA A 92 10.65 12.95 -0.35
N ILE A 93 10.94 13.36 0.89
CA ILE A 93 11.28 12.42 1.96
C ILE A 93 10.06 11.58 2.32
N ARG A 94 8.90 12.22 2.53
CA ARG A 94 7.67 11.52 2.93
C ARG A 94 7.00 10.71 1.81
N PHE A 95 7.40 10.92 0.56
CA PHE A 95 6.85 10.18 -0.57
C PHE A 95 7.11 8.66 -0.47
N ALA A 96 8.31 8.27 -0.02
CA ALA A 96 8.64 6.86 0.17
C ALA A 96 7.71 6.19 1.22
N PRO A 97 7.59 6.68 2.47
CA PRO A 97 6.71 6.05 3.45
C PRO A 97 5.23 6.12 3.05
N MET A 98 4.78 7.16 2.33
CA MET A 98 3.42 7.18 1.75
C MET A 98 3.17 6.00 0.80
N LEU A 99 4.15 5.67 -0.03
CA LEU A 99 4.07 4.55 -0.97
C LEU A 99 4.06 3.20 -0.24
N PHE A 100 4.94 3.03 0.76
CA PHE A 100 4.98 1.82 1.58
C PHE A 100 3.69 1.62 2.38
N ALA A 101 3.13 2.68 2.97
CA ALA A 101 1.83 2.61 3.66
C ALA A 101 0.69 2.17 2.72
N ALA A 102 0.67 2.69 1.48
CA ALA A 102 -0.30 2.25 0.48
C ALA A 102 -0.08 0.77 0.08
N ALA A 103 1.18 0.37 -0.13
CA ALA A 103 1.53 -1.02 -0.44
C ALA A 103 1.13 -1.99 0.69
N GLN A 104 1.27 -1.58 1.95
CA GLN A 104 0.89 -2.40 3.11
C GLN A 104 -0.62 -2.68 3.14
N VAL A 105 -1.46 -1.69 2.84
CA VAL A 105 -2.92 -1.89 2.72
C VAL A 105 -3.24 -2.86 1.59
N LEU A 106 -2.55 -2.73 0.45
CA LEU A 106 -2.72 -3.64 -0.69
C LEU A 106 -2.34 -5.08 -0.29
N PHE A 107 -1.18 -5.29 0.33
CA PHE A 107 -0.72 -6.62 0.75
C PHE A 107 -1.62 -7.22 1.84
N THR A 108 -2.12 -6.40 2.77
CA THR A 108 -3.09 -6.84 3.78
C THR A 108 -4.36 -7.34 3.12
N GLY A 109 -4.90 -6.58 2.16
CA GLY A 109 -6.08 -6.98 1.41
C GLY A 109 -5.86 -8.25 0.57
N LEU A 110 -4.69 -8.39 -0.05
CA LEU A 110 -4.30 -9.59 -0.79
C LEU A 110 -4.16 -10.81 0.13
N THR A 111 -3.60 -10.64 1.32
CA THR A 111 -3.44 -11.71 2.32
C THR A 111 -4.80 -12.16 2.85
N ALA A 112 -5.68 -11.22 3.20
CA ALA A 112 -7.04 -11.52 3.62
C ALA A 112 -7.83 -12.29 2.54
N ARG A 113 -7.62 -11.96 1.25
CA ARG A 113 -8.19 -12.74 0.13
C ARG A 113 -7.55 -14.11 -0.04
N ALA A 114 -6.23 -14.22 0.10
CA ALA A 114 -5.51 -15.49 -0.01
C ALA A 114 -5.94 -16.50 1.07
N MET A 115 -6.33 -16.01 2.24
CA MET A 115 -6.91 -16.82 3.33
C MET A 115 -8.38 -17.21 3.10
N GLY A 116 -8.98 -16.87 1.95
CA GLY A 116 -10.38 -17.15 1.64
C GLY A 116 -11.37 -16.17 2.25
N GLY A 117 -10.92 -15.00 2.69
CA GLY A 117 -11.78 -13.95 3.26
C GLY A 117 -12.78 -13.40 2.24
N CYS A 118 -14.02 -13.19 2.68
CA CYS A 118 -15.05 -12.52 1.88
C CYS A 118 -14.76 -11.01 1.75
N ARG A 119 -15.47 -10.32 0.86
CA ARG A 119 -15.32 -8.86 0.64
C ARG A 119 -15.36 -8.04 1.94
N TYR A 120 -16.21 -8.44 2.88
CA TYR A 120 -16.32 -7.80 4.19
C TYR A 120 -15.07 -8.00 5.05
N ALA A 121 -14.49 -9.20 5.05
CA ALA A 121 -13.25 -9.49 5.78
C ALA A 121 -12.06 -8.68 5.24
N VAL A 122 -11.97 -8.53 3.92
CA VAL A 122 -10.95 -7.69 3.26
C VAL A 122 -11.12 -6.23 3.64
N LEU A 123 -12.35 -5.71 3.58
CA LEU A 123 -12.66 -4.34 3.98
C LEU A 123 -12.32 -4.09 5.45
N LEU A 124 -12.73 -4.99 6.34
CA LEU A 124 -12.46 -4.87 7.77
C LEU A 124 -10.95 -4.89 8.05
N ALA A 125 -10.21 -5.79 7.41
CA ALA A 125 -8.75 -5.85 7.55
C ALA A 125 -8.08 -4.56 7.08
N CYS A 126 -8.45 -4.03 5.91
CA CYS A 126 -7.92 -2.77 5.40
C CYS A 126 -8.28 -1.58 6.31
N ILE A 127 -9.52 -1.52 6.82
CA ILE A 127 -9.95 -0.47 7.76
C ILE A 127 -9.17 -0.55 9.06
N CYS A 128 -8.93 -1.74 9.61
CA CYS A 128 -8.12 -1.92 10.81
C CYS A 128 -6.68 -1.41 10.62
N VAL A 129 -6.08 -1.64 9.45
CA VAL A 129 -4.75 -1.11 9.13
C VAL A 129 -4.75 0.42 8.99
N VAL A 130 -5.76 0.98 8.33
CA VAL A 130 -5.88 2.45 8.18
C VAL A 130 -6.20 3.15 9.50
N ALA A 131 -6.99 2.51 10.36
CA ALA A 131 -7.39 3.05 11.66
C ALA A 131 -6.31 2.92 12.73
N ALA A 132 -5.28 2.10 12.50
CA ALA A 132 -4.16 1.95 13.42
C ALA A 132 -3.34 3.26 13.45
N PRO A 133 -3.32 3.99 14.59
CA PRO A 133 -2.69 5.31 14.68
C PRO A 133 -1.20 5.30 14.35
N GLN A 134 -0.56 4.15 14.55
CA GLN A 134 0.86 3.91 14.29
C GLN A 134 1.22 4.12 12.82
N TYR A 135 0.31 3.79 11.89
CA TYR A 135 0.53 3.97 10.45
C TYR A 135 0.05 5.32 9.94
N PHE A 136 -0.70 6.09 10.74
CA PHE A 136 -1.24 7.39 10.33
C PHE A 136 -0.23 8.54 10.51
N GLY A 137 0.84 8.30 11.27
CA GLY A 137 1.96 9.23 11.34
C GLY A 137 2.66 9.30 9.99
N SER A 138 2.46 10.38 9.24
CA SER A 138 3.18 10.65 7.97
C SER A 138 4.66 10.99 8.16
N TYR A 139 5.29 10.45 9.21
CA TYR A 139 6.69 10.61 9.51
C TYR A 139 7.45 9.43 8.91
N LEU A 140 8.68 9.66 8.47
CA LEU A 140 9.54 8.56 8.06
C LEU A 140 10.09 7.90 9.33
N ASN A 141 9.49 6.79 9.74
CA ASN A 141 9.97 5.89 10.78
C ASN A 141 10.22 4.49 10.20
N THR A 142 11.09 3.72 10.86
CA THR A 142 11.48 2.37 10.44
C THR A 142 10.31 1.40 10.43
N ASP A 143 9.28 1.63 11.24
CA ASP A 143 8.08 0.79 11.32
C ASP A 143 7.22 0.83 10.04
N VAL A 144 7.44 1.80 9.14
CA VAL A 144 6.78 1.83 7.83
C VAL A 144 7.43 0.86 6.84
N PHE A 145 8.64 0.39 7.13
CA PHE A 145 9.40 -0.53 6.27
C PHE A 145 9.43 -1.98 6.79
N MET A 146 8.98 -2.23 8.03
CA MET A 146 8.83 -3.57 8.62
C MET A 146 7.41 -4.09 8.42
#